data_AF-A0AAN6VZH5-F1
#
_entry.id   AF-A0AAN6VZH5-F1
#
_cell.length_a   1.000
_cell.length_b   1.000
_cell.length_c   1.000
_cell.angle_alpha   90.00
_cell.angle_beta   90.00
_cell.angle_gamma   90.00
#
_symmetry.space_group_name_H-M   'P 1'
#
loop_
_entity.id
_entity.type
_entity.pdbx_description
1 polymer ?
#
loop_
_entity_poly.entity_id
_entity_poly.type
_entity_poly.pdbx_seq_one_letter_code
_entity_poly.pdbx_strand_id
1 'polypeptide(L)'
;MATPPYDQESNTLKNPNTVPSIVFRIFAFSYSGALRYHTVQPVQDIQRNQNYREDKNGVIASLARFRQTKSEELRFATISGAAVIGVFSWPSTERTVWIAKMLWNWSLFMSFFALISSAHQRLLRRLPEEPSDLLSDGDLVRCLSLFLQPPVAPGDKMFNRDISARMLWFWQCPTMLMSFSWVLFLAGYTLHILTPIFDASKAEFTGTPAIVTVCGCALVVINFFFCAELCQRRISKASHGVDDATPKRSLV
;
A
#
# COMPACT_ATOMS: atom_id res chain seq x y z
N MET A 1 -41.48 -20.88 20.94
CA MET A 1 -40.84 -21.41 19.72
C MET A 1 -39.69 -20.47 19.40
N ALA A 2 -38.48 -20.88 19.77
CA ALA A 2 -37.31 -20.02 19.77
C ALA A 2 -36.76 -19.85 18.35
N THR A 3 -36.45 -18.61 17.99
CA THR A 3 -35.69 -18.20 16.80
C THR A 3 -34.25 -18.72 16.88
N PRO A 4 -33.64 -19.18 15.77
CA PRO A 4 -32.25 -19.60 15.78
C PRO A 4 -31.32 -18.39 15.98
N PRO A 5 -30.18 -18.54 16.69
CA PRO A 5 -29.25 -17.45 16.90
C PRO A 5 -28.43 -17.20 15.63
N TYR A 6 -28.42 -15.93 15.25
CA TYR A 6 -27.56 -15.34 14.23
C TYR A 6 -26.09 -15.63 14.55
N ASP A 7 -25.37 -16.19 13.57
CA ASP A 7 -23.97 -16.56 13.69
C ASP A 7 -23.12 -15.40 14.23
N GLN A 8 -22.46 -15.72 15.32
CA GLN A 8 -21.58 -14.89 16.12
C GLN A 8 -20.21 -14.75 15.43
N GLU A 9 -20.19 -14.22 14.19
CA GLU A 9 -18.95 -13.91 13.45
C GLU A 9 -18.54 -12.42 13.63
N SER A 10 -18.92 -11.83 14.77
CA SER A 10 -18.66 -10.43 15.12
C SER A 10 -17.88 -10.31 16.42
N ASN A 11 -16.69 -10.91 16.53
CA ASN A 11 -15.79 -10.62 17.67
C ASN A 11 -14.31 -11.03 17.46
N THR A 12 -13.71 -10.69 16.31
CA THR A 12 -12.25 -10.81 16.14
C THR A 12 -11.60 -9.60 15.48
N LEU A 13 -12.09 -8.39 15.76
CA LEU A 13 -11.19 -7.22 15.79
C LEU A 13 -10.40 -7.29 17.09
N LYS A 14 -9.38 -8.17 17.07
CA LYS A 14 -8.32 -8.21 18.08
C LYS A 14 -7.76 -6.78 18.21
N ASN A 15 -8.05 -6.21 19.37
CA ASN A 15 -7.30 -5.18 20.08
C ASN A 15 -6.10 -4.62 19.26
N PRO A 16 -6.14 -3.36 18.79
CA PRO A 16 -5.04 -2.75 18.03
C PRO A 16 -3.74 -2.62 18.84
N ASN A 17 -3.79 -2.97 20.13
CA ASN A 17 -2.65 -3.03 21.04
C ASN A 17 -1.99 -4.42 21.13
N THR A 18 -2.36 -5.37 20.27
CA THR A 18 -1.60 -6.63 20.16
C THR A 18 -0.24 -6.28 19.58
N VAL A 19 0.73 -6.09 20.47
CA VAL A 19 2.11 -5.71 20.16
C VAL A 19 2.59 -6.62 19.02
N PRO A 20 2.83 -6.08 17.80
CA PRO A 20 3.43 -6.90 16.78
C PRO A 20 4.78 -7.37 17.32
N SER A 21 5.08 -8.66 17.11
CA SER A 21 6.36 -9.30 17.48
C SER A 21 7.52 -8.32 17.28
N ILE A 22 8.51 -8.32 18.18
CA ILE A 22 9.71 -7.47 18.09
C ILE A 22 10.30 -7.50 16.67
N VAL A 23 10.26 -8.66 16.01
CA VAL A 23 10.66 -8.86 14.61
C VAL A 23 9.87 -7.96 13.65
N PHE A 24 8.54 -7.96 13.76
CA PHE A 24 7.70 -7.08 12.95
C PHE A 24 7.94 -5.61 13.27
N ARG A 25 8.20 -5.24 14.54
CA ARG A 25 8.58 -3.85 14.87
C ARG A 25 9.90 -3.44 14.24
N ILE A 26 10.89 -4.32 14.19
CA ILE A 26 12.20 -4.05 13.55
C ILE A 26 12.02 -3.90 12.04
N PHE A 27 11.32 -4.83 11.38
CA PHE A 27 11.09 -4.74 9.93
C PHE A 27 10.18 -3.56 9.57
N ALA A 28 9.17 -3.28 10.38
CA ALA A 28 8.28 -2.15 10.19
C ALA A 28 8.89 -0.81 10.61
N PHE A 29 9.98 -0.81 11.39
CA PHE A 29 10.57 0.42 11.93
C PHE A 29 10.84 1.43 10.83
N SER A 30 11.46 0.97 9.73
CA SER A 30 11.85 1.79 8.59
C SER A 30 10.68 2.57 7.95
N TYR A 31 9.46 2.02 7.99
CA TYR A 31 8.27 2.65 7.40
C TYR A 31 7.15 2.93 8.41
N SER A 32 7.38 2.73 9.71
CA SER A 32 6.35 2.81 10.75
C SER A 32 5.75 4.22 10.86
N GLY A 33 6.59 5.25 10.73
CA GLY A 33 6.16 6.65 10.66
C GLY A 33 5.31 6.92 9.42
N ALA A 34 5.79 6.52 8.24
CA ALA A 34 5.06 6.68 6.99
C ALA A 34 3.72 5.94 7.00
N LEU A 35 3.68 4.71 7.53
CA LEU A 35 2.43 3.96 7.71
C LEU A 35 1.42 4.73 8.56
N ARG A 36 1.86 5.27 9.70
CA ARG A 36 0.98 5.99 10.61
C ARG A 36 0.48 7.31 10.00
N TYR A 37 1.39 8.15 9.52
CA TYR A 37 1.08 9.52 9.12
C TYR A 37 0.60 9.67 7.68
N HIS A 38 1.06 8.82 6.75
CA HIS A 38 0.74 8.97 5.33
C HIS A 38 -0.38 8.03 4.86
N THR A 39 -0.69 6.98 5.64
CA THR A 39 -1.69 5.98 5.24
C THR A 39 -2.78 5.83 6.30
N VAL A 40 -2.46 5.47 7.54
CA VAL A 40 -3.47 5.16 8.57
C VAL A 40 -4.27 6.40 8.99
N GLN A 41 -3.59 7.46 9.42
CA GLN A 41 -4.25 8.67 9.91
C GLN A 41 -5.11 9.34 8.82
N PRO A 42 -4.63 9.53 7.57
CA PRO A 42 -5.47 10.06 6.50
C PRO A 42 -6.70 9.21 6.19
N VAL A 43 -6.60 7.88 6.28
CA VAL A 43 -7.75 6.98 6.09
C VAL A 43 -8.72 7.05 7.26
N GLN A 44 -8.22 7.26 8.48
CA GLN A 44 -9.06 7.52 9.66
C GLN A 44 -9.78 8.88 9.54
N ASP A 45 -9.12 9.91 9.01
CA ASP A 45 -9.74 11.21 8.75
C ASP A 45 -10.87 11.07 7.72
N ILE A 46 -10.66 10.30 6.66
CA ILE A 46 -11.71 9.95 5.67
C ILE A 46 -12.87 9.20 6.34
N GLN A 47 -12.58 8.23 7.22
CA GLN A 47 -13.62 7.49 7.95
C GLN A 47 -14.39 8.41 8.91
N ARG A 48 -13.72 9.31 9.61
CA ARG A 48 -14.34 10.24 10.56
C ARG A 48 -15.29 11.20 9.85
N ASN A 49 -14.89 11.68 8.68
CA ASN A 49 -15.66 12.64 7.91
C ASN A 49 -16.71 11.98 7.01
N GLN A 50 -16.78 10.64 6.94
CA GLN A 50 -17.55 9.90 5.93
C GLN A 50 -19.05 10.26 5.81
N ASN A 51 -19.63 10.92 6.83
CA ASN A 51 -21.00 11.40 6.83
C ASN A 51 -21.16 12.66 5.96
N TYR A 52 -21.22 12.44 4.65
CA TYR A 52 -21.26 13.50 3.64
C TYR A 52 -22.48 14.45 3.73
N ARG A 53 -23.55 14.04 4.42
CA ARG A 53 -24.74 14.89 4.64
C ARG A 53 -24.45 16.03 5.63
N GLU A 54 -23.48 15.85 6.52
CA GLU A 54 -23.11 16.83 7.54
C GLU A 54 -21.91 17.66 7.11
N ASP A 55 -20.90 17.04 6.48
CA ASP A 55 -19.66 17.74 6.07
C ASP A 55 -19.11 17.24 4.72
N LYS A 56 -19.77 17.63 3.63
CA LYS A 56 -19.34 17.30 2.27
C LYS A 56 -17.94 17.84 1.95
N ASN A 57 -17.66 19.07 2.38
CA ASN A 57 -16.39 19.73 2.07
C ASN A 57 -15.22 19.07 2.83
N GLY A 58 -15.43 18.65 4.08
CA GLY A 58 -14.42 17.94 4.87
C GLY A 58 -14.03 16.59 4.27
N VAL A 59 -14.98 15.83 3.72
CA VAL A 59 -14.67 14.56 3.02
C VAL A 59 -13.84 14.81 1.77
N ILE A 60 -14.26 15.75 0.93
CA ILE A 60 -13.59 16.06 -0.34
C ILE A 60 -12.17 16.57 -0.07
N ALA A 61 -12.00 17.46 0.91
CA ALA A 61 -10.70 17.92 1.36
C ALA A 61 -9.80 16.77 1.85
N SER A 62 -10.37 15.81 2.61
CA SER A 62 -9.62 14.65 3.13
C SER A 62 -9.18 13.71 1.99
N LEU A 63 -10.04 13.48 0.99
CA LEU A 63 -9.73 12.68 -0.19
C LEU A 63 -8.66 13.35 -1.07
N ALA A 64 -8.76 14.67 -1.29
CA ALA A 64 -7.79 15.45 -2.05
C ALA A 64 -6.42 15.45 -1.37
N ARG A 65 -6.37 15.64 -0.04
CA ARG A 65 -5.14 15.56 0.75
C ARG A 65 -4.49 14.18 0.66
N PHE A 66 -5.28 13.11 0.71
CA PHE A 66 -4.77 11.74 0.53
C PHE A 66 -4.12 11.56 -0.85
N ARG A 67 -4.78 12.04 -1.91
CA ARG A 67 -4.26 11.99 -3.29
C ARG A 67 -2.93 12.72 -3.42
N GLN A 68 -2.82 13.93 -2.86
CA GLN A 68 -1.58 14.72 -2.89
C GLN A 68 -0.44 13.98 -2.18
N THR A 69 -0.68 13.53 -0.94
CA THR A 69 0.31 12.79 -0.13
C THR A 69 0.85 11.59 -0.90
N LYS A 70 -0.02 10.77 -1.50
CA LYS A 70 0.40 9.57 -2.25
C LYS A 70 1.12 9.89 -3.56
N SER A 71 0.80 11.01 -4.19
CA SER A 71 1.47 11.45 -5.41
C SER A 71 2.91 11.91 -5.12
N GLU A 72 3.17 12.53 -3.97
CA GLU A 72 4.52 12.85 -3.52
C GLU A 72 5.35 11.59 -3.22
N GLU A 73 4.75 10.59 -2.56
CA GLU A 73 5.41 9.30 -2.29
C GLU A 73 5.91 8.61 -3.57
N LEU A 74 5.11 8.66 -4.65
CA LEU A 74 5.49 8.08 -5.94
C LEU A 74 6.72 8.75 -6.55
N ARG A 75 6.91 10.07 -6.35
CA ARG A 75 8.11 10.78 -6.83
C ARG A 75 9.37 10.28 -6.13
N PHE A 76 9.29 10.04 -4.82
CA PHE A 76 10.40 9.49 -4.05
C PHE A 76 10.76 8.06 -4.47
N ALA A 77 9.77 7.23 -4.82
CA ALA A 77 10.01 5.86 -5.30
C ALA A 77 10.84 5.83 -6.60
N THR A 78 10.55 6.75 -7.54
CA THR A 78 11.29 6.88 -8.80
C THR A 78 12.75 7.27 -8.57
N ILE A 79 13.01 8.23 -7.69
CA ILE A 79 14.37 8.67 -7.34
C ILE A 79 15.16 7.51 -6.71
N SER A 80 14.50 6.73 -5.85
CA SER A 80 15.09 5.58 -5.17
C SER A 80 15.55 4.50 -6.18
N GLY A 81 14.72 4.19 -7.18
CA GLY A 81 15.10 3.26 -8.25
C GLY A 81 16.31 3.74 -9.06
N ALA A 82 16.36 5.04 -9.39
CA ALA A 82 17.47 5.62 -10.14
C ALA A 82 18.81 5.56 -9.38
N ALA A 83 18.79 5.83 -8.06
CA ALA A 83 19.99 5.77 -7.22
C ALA A 83 20.61 4.36 -7.19
N VAL A 84 19.78 3.32 -7.08
CA VAL A 84 20.25 1.92 -7.04
C VAL A 84 20.90 1.51 -8.37
N ILE A 85 20.30 1.90 -9.50
CA ILE A 85 20.87 1.65 -10.83
C ILE A 85 22.26 2.29 -10.96
N GLY A 86 22.45 3.48 -10.41
CA GLY A 86 23.74 4.19 -10.44
C GLY A 86 24.89 3.39 -9.80
N VAL A 87 24.64 2.63 -8.73
CA VAL A 87 25.69 1.84 -8.05
C VAL A 87 26.16 0.65 -8.87
N PHE A 88 25.30 0.05 -9.70
CA PHE A 88 25.70 -1.04 -10.60
C PHE A 88 26.65 -0.59 -11.72
N SER A 89 26.79 0.73 -11.95
CA SER A 89 27.75 1.26 -12.93
C SER A 89 29.19 1.34 -12.40
N TRP A 90 29.43 1.06 -11.11
CA TRP A 90 30.76 1.19 -10.53
C TRP A 90 31.68 0.01 -10.86
N PRO A 91 32.90 0.27 -11.39
CA PRO A 91 33.85 -0.78 -11.74
C PRO A 91 34.47 -1.50 -10.53
N SER A 92 34.36 -0.94 -9.32
CA SER A 92 34.89 -1.53 -8.08
C SER A 92 34.02 -2.65 -7.49
N THR A 93 32.86 -2.94 -8.09
CA THR A 93 31.88 -3.89 -7.53
C THR A 93 32.32 -5.35 -7.66
N GLU A 94 33.27 -5.67 -8.54
CA GLU A 94 33.73 -7.04 -8.78
C GLU A 94 34.31 -7.71 -7.51
N ARG A 95 35.09 -6.97 -6.72
CA ARG A 95 35.75 -7.46 -5.50
C ARG A 95 34.86 -7.44 -4.25
N THR A 96 33.63 -6.98 -4.39
CA THR A 96 32.70 -6.82 -3.27
C THR A 96 32.18 -8.18 -2.80
N VAL A 97 32.01 -8.32 -1.48
CA VAL A 97 31.42 -9.53 -0.87
C VAL A 97 30.07 -9.88 -1.48
N TRP A 98 29.78 -11.18 -1.65
CA TRP A 98 28.57 -11.64 -2.36
C TRP A 98 27.28 -11.13 -1.70
N ILE A 99 27.27 -10.97 -0.36
CA ILE A 99 26.12 -10.49 0.40
C ILE A 99 25.75 -9.06 -0.02
N ALA A 100 26.74 -8.18 -0.20
CA ALA A 100 26.48 -6.81 -0.63
C ALA A 100 25.90 -6.76 -2.06
N LYS A 101 26.41 -7.58 -2.98
CA LYS A 101 25.84 -7.75 -4.33
C LYS A 101 24.40 -8.25 -4.25
N MET A 102 24.10 -9.22 -3.38
CA MET A 102 22.74 -9.71 -3.15
C MET A 102 21.84 -8.59 -2.62
N LEU A 103 22.27 -7.85 -1.59
CA LEU A 103 21.47 -6.77 -0.99
C LEU A 103 21.15 -5.65 -1.99
N TRP A 104 22.10 -5.25 -2.84
CA TRP A 104 21.84 -4.28 -3.91
C TRP A 104 20.88 -4.80 -4.97
N ASN A 105 20.99 -6.08 -5.37
CA ASN A 105 20.02 -6.70 -6.28
C ASN A 105 18.61 -6.69 -5.68
N TRP A 106 18.48 -7.05 -4.40
CA TRP A 106 17.20 -7.00 -3.70
C TRP A 106 16.65 -5.59 -3.56
N SER A 107 17.51 -4.61 -3.28
CA SER A 107 17.15 -3.20 -3.26
C SER A 107 16.56 -2.79 -4.61
N LEU A 108 17.22 -3.14 -5.72
CA LEU A 108 16.75 -2.85 -7.07
C LEU A 108 15.39 -3.50 -7.35
N PHE A 109 15.23 -4.79 -7.02
CA PHE A 109 13.97 -5.50 -7.18
C PHE A 109 12.85 -4.82 -6.38
N MET A 110 13.08 -4.52 -5.11
CA MET A 110 12.09 -3.85 -4.25
C MET A 110 11.72 -2.46 -4.79
N SER A 111 12.67 -1.71 -5.36
CA SER A 111 12.39 -0.43 -6.04
C SER A 111 11.51 -0.62 -7.28
N PHE A 112 11.82 -1.57 -8.15
CA PHE A 112 10.98 -1.84 -9.33
C PHE A 112 9.58 -2.28 -8.94
N PHE A 113 9.46 -3.13 -7.92
CA PHE A 113 8.16 -3.56 -7.44
C PHE A 113 7.40 -2.43 -6.75
N ALA A 114 8.06 -1.53 -6.02
CA ALA A 114 7.42 -0.33 -5.50
C ALA A 114 6.82 0.51 -6.64
N LEU A 115 7.57 0.71 -7.74
CA LEU A 115 7.09 1.42 -8.93
C LEU A 115 5.91 0.72 -9.61
N ILE A 116 6.02 -0.60 -9.82
CA ILE A 116 4.96 -1.41 -10.43
C ILE A 116 3.70 -1.40 -9.55
N SER A 117 3.82 -1.61 -8.24
CA SER A 117 2.71 -1.53 -7.30
C SER A 117 2.11 -0.12 -7.28
N SER A 118 2.92 0.92 -7.42
CA SER A 118 2.46 2.29 -7.54
C SER A 118 1.67 2.56 -8.83
N ALA A 119 1.80 1.76 -9.88
CA ALA A 119 0.96 1.90 -11.07
C ALA A 119 -0.53 1.75 -10.74
N HIS A 120 -0.87 0.96 -9.73
CA HIS A 120 -2.24 0.83 -9.22
C HIS A 120 -2.74 2.09 -8.49
N GLN A 121 -1.84 2.99 -8.08
CA GLN A 121 -2.23 4.32 -7.59
C GLN A 121 -2.83 5.21 -8.69
N ARG A 122 -2.91 4.74 -9.95
CA ARG A 122 -3.74 5.40 -10.98
C ARG A 122 -5.20 5.54 -10.53
N LEU A 123 -5.67 4.72 -9.59
CA LEU A 123 -6.97 4.88 -8.94
C LEU A 123 -7.12 6.21 -8.20
N LEU A 124 -6.02 6.83 -7.75
CA LEU A 124 -6.03 8.15 -7.13
C LEU A 124 -6.55 9.22 -8.09
N ARG A 125 -6.47 9.02 -9.42
CA ARG A 125 -7.05 9.95 -10.40
C ARG A 125 -8.58 10.05 -10.32
N ARG A 126 -9.23 9.11 -9.64
CA ARG A 126 -10.68 9.16 -9.38
C ARG A 126 -11.02 10.01 -8.16
N LEU A 127 -10.03 10.34 -7.33
CA LEU A 127 -10.20 11.22 -6.18
C LEU A 127 -10.19 12.68 -6.65
N PRO A 128 -10.88 13.57 -5.92
CA PRO A 128 -10.83 15.00 -6.17
C PRO A 128 -9.38 15.50 -6.15
N GLU A 129 -9.07 16.43 -7.03
CA GLU A 129 -7.78 17.10 -7.09
C GLU A 129 -7.74 18.26 -6.10
N GLU A 130 -8.85 19.01 -6.04
CA GLU A 130 -9.00 20.17 -5.18
C GLU A 130 -10.13 19.98 -4.16
N PRO A 131 -10.03 20.59 -2.97
CA PRO A 131 -11.10 20.57 -1.97
C PRO A 131 -12.44 21.16 -2.45
N SER A 132 -12.39 21.99 -3.50
CA SER A 132 -13.53 22.65 -4.14
C SER A 132 -14.24 21.80 -5.19
N ASP A 133 -13.72 20.62 -5.53
CA ASP A 133 -14.29 19.78 -6.59
C ASP A 133 -15.72 19.33 -6.23
N LEU A 134 -16.65 19.50 -7.18
CA LEU A 134 -18.03 19.05 -7.01
C LEU A 134 -18.16 17.56 -7.38
N LEU A 135 -18.34 16.72 -6.38
CA LEU A 135 -18.60 15.29 -6.56
C LEU A 135 -20.10 14.98 -6.45
N SER A 136 -20.59 14.16 -7.39
CA SER A 136 -21.90 13.51 -7.27
C SER A 136 -21.87 12.46 -6.16
N ASP A 137 -23.02 12.20 -5.54
CA ASP A 137 -23.15 11.24 -4.44
C ASP A 137 -22.65 9.84 -4.83
N GLY A 138 -22.92 9.42 -6.07
CA GLY A 138 -22.44 8.15 -6.62
C GLY A 138 -20.92 8.10 -6.84
N ASP A 139 -20.29 9.22 -7.17
CA ASP A 139 -18.82 9.31 -7.29
C ASP A 139 -18.16 9.31 -5.92
N LEU A 140 -18.76 9.97 -4.94
CA LEU A 140 -18.28 10.01 -3.57
C LEU A 140 -18.32 8.61 -2.92
N VAL A 141 -19.41 7.87 -3.10
CA VAL A 141 -19.52 6.48 -2.64
C VAL A 141 -18.45 5.60 -3.26
N ARG A 142 -18.16 5.79 -4.55
CA ARG A 142 -17.07 5.10 -5.26
C ARG A 142 -15.71 5.47 -4.68
N CYS A 143 -15.44 6.74 -4.40
CA CYS A 143 -14.19 7.18 -3.76
C CYS A 143 -14.02 6.56 -2.36
N LEU A 144 -15.06 6.60 -1.52
CA LEU A 144 -15.03 6.01 -0.18
C LEU A 144 -14.81 4.49 -0.20
N SER A 145 -15.33 3.79 -1.22
CA SER A 145 -15.15 2.34 -1.38
C SER A 145 -13.69 1.91 -1.62
N LEU A 146 -12.82 2.86 -2.01
CA LEU A 146 -11.38 2.66 -2.15
C LEU A 146 -10.63 2.64 -0.81
N PHE A 147 -11.28 3.02 0.29
CA PHE A 147 -10.67 3.07 1.62
C PHE A 147 -11.43 2.22 2.63
N LEU A 148 -12.76 2.32 2.59
CA LEU A 148 -13.66 1.73 3.55
C LEU A 148 -14.26 0.42 3.02
N GLN A 149 -14.86 -0.36 3.92
CA GLN A 149 -15.62 -1.55 3.55
C GLN A 149 -16.82 -1.18 2.66
N PRO A 150 -17.27 -2.08 1.76
CA PRO A 150 -18.45 -1.81 0.95
C PRO A 150 -19.68 -1.58 1.84
N PRO A 151 -20.65 -0.77 1.41
CA PRO A 151 -21.88 -0.54 2.17
C PRO A 151 -22.66 -1.86 2.33
N VAL A 152 -23.13 -2.15 3.55
CA VAL A 152 -23.81 -3.41 3.89
C VAL A 152 -25.31 -3.35 3.56
N ALA A 153 -25.92 -2.16 3.50
CA ALA A 153 -27.31 -1.96 3.12
C ALA A 153 -27.56 -0.55 2.53
N PRO A 154 -28.53 -0.39 1.61
CA PRO A 154 -29.01 0.92 1.17
C PRO A 154 -29.77 1.63 2.32
N GLY A 155 -29.45 2.91 2.58
CA GLY A 155 -30.07 3.74 3.63
C GLY A 155 -29.07 4.49 4.50
N ASP A 156 -29.47 4.95 5.70
CA ASP A 156 -28.62 5.76 6.59
C ASP A 156 -27.35 5.02 7.09
N LYS A 157 -27.34 3.69 7.03
CA LYS A 157 -26.14 2.87 7.33
C LYS A 157 -25.12 2.83 6.19
N MET A 158 -25.41 3.46 5.04
CA MET A 158 -24.50 3.53 3.89
C MET A 158 -23.22 4.33 4.21
N PHE A 159 -23.21 5.13 5.28
CA PHE A 159 -22.11 6.03 5.67
C PHE A 159 -21.55 5.71 7.07
N ASN A 160 -21.72 4.49 7.56
CA ASN A 160 -21.00 4.01 8.73
C ASN A 160 -20.19 2.77 8.35
N ARG A 161 -19.07 3.01 7.66
CA ARG A 161 -18.19 1.98 7.13
C ARG A 161 -16.89 1.96 7.91
N ASP A 162 -16.40 0.75 8.17
CA ASP A 162 -15.09 0.54 8.76
C ASP A 162 -13.96 0.60 7.72
N ILE A 163 -12.74 0.83 8.20
CA ILE A 163 -11.55 0.80 7.36
C ILE A 163 -11.34 -0.61 6.81
N SER A 164 -11.07 -0.70 5.51
CA SER A 164 -10.70 -1.97 4.89
C SER A 164 -9.22 -2.23 5.07
N ALA A 165 -8.86 -3.16 5.97
CA ALA A 165 -7.46 -3.59 6.18
C ALA A 165 -6.75 -4.01 4.87
N ARG A 166 -7.48 -4.64 3.94
CA ARG A 166 -6.96 -5.01 2.61
C ARG A 166 -6.63 -3.80 1.74
N MET A 167 -7.43 -2.73 1.85
CA MET A 167 -7.14 -1.48 1.13
C MET A 167 -6.00 -0.73 1.80
N LEU A 168 -5.93 -0.77 3.13
CA LEU A 168 -4.80 -0.19 3.88
C LEU A 168 -3.46 -0.82 3.47
N TRP A 169 -3.41 -2.16 3.34
CA TRP A 169 -2.25 -2.86 2.79
C TRP A 169 -1.93 -2.42 1.37
N PHE A 170 -2.93 -2.39 0.50
CA PHE A 170 -2.79 -1.95 -0.89
C PHE A 170 -2.18 -0.54 -0.99
N TRP A 171 -2.63 0.41 -0.16
CA TRP A 171 -2.13 1.79 -0.14
C TRP A 171 -0.75 1.95 0.51
N GLN A 172 -0.37 1.04 1.43
CA GLN A 172 0.93 1.05 2.09
C GLN A 172 2.02 0.34 1.29
N CYS A 173 1.64 -0.68 0.51
CA CYS A 173 2.57 -1.61 -0.12
C CYS A 173 3.71 -0.92 -0.90
N PRO A 174 3.47 0.07 -1.78
CA PRO A 174 4.55 0.75 -2.50
C PRO A 174 5.57 1.41 -1.56
N THR A 175 5.11 2.14 -0.55
CA THR A 175 5.96 2.85 0.42
C THR A 175 6.76 1.90 1.29
N MET A 176 6.17 0.76 1.67
CA MET A 176 6.85 -0.31 2.39
C MET A 176 7.99 -0.91 1.55
N LEU A 177 7.73 -1.27 0.29
CA LEU A 177 8.74 -1.83 -0.63
C LEU A 177 9.87 -0.84 -0.88
N MET A 178 9.54 0.45 -1.08
CA MET A 178 10.52 1.52 -1.22
C MET A 178 11.41 1.67 0.02
N SER A 179 10.83 1.60 1.22
CA SER A 179 11.59 1.67 2.48
C SER A 179 12.56 0.50 2.62
N PHE A 180 12.12 -0.72 2.31
CA PHE A 180 13.01 -1.89 2.32
C PHE A 180 14.12 -1.77 1.29
N SER A 181 13.84 -1.21 0.12
CA SER A 181 14.87 -0.95 -0.88
C SER A 181 16.01 -0.09 -0.33
N TRP A 182 15.72 1.01 0.35
CA TRP A 182 16.75 1.88 0.94
C TRP A 182 17.55 1.20 2.05
N VAL A 183 16.88 0.45 2.94
CA VAL A 183 17.56 -0.27 4.02
C VAL A 183 18.55 -1.29 3.44
N LEU A 184 18.12 -2.06 2.44
CA LEU A 184 18.97 -3.05 1.78
C LEU A 184 20.11 -2.38 1.00
N PHE A 185 19.83 -1.24 0.35
CA PHE A 185 20.84 -0.44 -0.34
C PHE A 185 21.96 0.02 0.59
N LEU A 186 21.58 0.66 1.71
CA LEU A 186 22.53 1.18 2.70
C LEU A 186 23.32 0.06 3.39
N ALA A 187 22.68 -1.07 3.66
CA ALA A 187 23.35 -2.25 4.20
C ALA A 187 24.38 -2.81 3.20
N GLY A 188 24.01 -2.95 1.92
CA GLY A 188 24.92 -3.36 0.86
C GLY A 188 26.08 -2.38 0.68
N TYR A 189 25.80 -1.08 0.75
CA TYR A 189 26.80 -0.02 0.63
C TYR A 189 27.80 -0.03 1.80
N THR A 190 27.30 -0.25 3.02
CA THR A 190 28.14 -0.39 4.21
C THR A 190 29.08 -1.59 4.06
N LEU A 191 28.54 -2.75 3.63
CA LEU A 191 29.36 -3.94 3.39
C LEU A 191 30.37 -3.72 2.26
N HIS A 192 30.04 -2.93 1.24
CA HIS A 192 30.99 -2.56 0.19
C HIS A 192 32.16 -1.74 0.73
N ILE A 193 31.92 -0.75 1.58
CA ILE A 193 32.99 0.03 2.24
C ILE A 193 33.87 -0.87 3.10
N LEU A 194 33.26 -1.85 3.78
CA LEU A 194 33.96 -2.82 4.63
C LEU A 194 34.61 -3.96 3.84
N THR A 195 34.51 -3.99 2.51
CA THR A 195 35.14 -5.01 1.64
C THR A 195 36.60 -5.29 1.98
N PRO A 196 37.46 -4.29 2.26
CA PRO A 196 38.87 -4.53 2.60
C PRO A 196 39.10 -5.37 3.88
N ILE A 197 38.09 -5.50 4.74
CA ILE A 197 38.14 -6.26 5.99
C ILE A 197 37.81 -7.75 5.77
N PHE A 198 37.16 -8.07 4.65
CA PHE A 198 36.69 -9.43 4.37
C PHE A 198 37.67 -10.18 3.47
N ASP A 199 37.79 -11.49 3.72
CA ASP A 199 38.57 -12.37 2.86
C ASP A 199 38.00 -12.43 1.43
N ALA A 200 38.89 -12.48 0.44
CA ALA A 200 38.51 -12.55 -0.98
C ALA A 200 37.64 -13.78 -1.32
N SER A 201 37.71 -14.86 -0.52
CA SER A 201 36.84 -16.05 -0.67
C SER A 201 35.35 -15.74 -0.45
N LYS A 202 35.01 -14.67 0.28
CA LYS A 202 33.62 -14.22 0.50
C LYS A 202 33.05 -13.43 -0.68
N ALA A 203 33.82 -13.24 -1.76
CA ALA A 203 33.30 -12.71 -3.02
C ALA A 203 32.61 -13.79 -3.89
N GLU A 204 32.86 -15.07 -3.61
CA GLU A 204 32.36 -16.19 -4.40
C GLU A 204 30.85 -16.41 -4.17
N PHE A 205 30.10 -16.58 -5.26
CA PHE A 205 28.64 -16.63 -5.26
C PHE A 205 28.16 -18.08 -5.12
N THR A 206 27.53 -18.41 -3.99
CA THR A 206 26.92 -19.74 -3.79
C THR A 206 25.56 -19.84 -4.48
N GLY A 207 24.94 -21.03 -4.56
CA GLY A 207 23.59 -21.20 -5.13
C GLY A 207 22.44 -20.66 -4.25
N THR A 208 22.69 -20.46 -2.95
CA THR A 208 21.68 -20.04 -1.96
C THR A 208 21.03 -18.67 -2.24
N PRO A 209 21.77 -17.61 -2.64
CA PRO A 209 21.19 -16.31 -2.97
C PRO A 209 20.24 -16.37 -4.17
N ALA A 210 20.48 -17.26 -5.14
CA ALA A 210 19.61 -17.45 -6.29
C ALA A 210 18.23 -17.98 -5.84
N ILE A 211 18.20 -18.99 -4.96
CA ILE A 211 16.96 -19.55 -4.41
C ILE A 211 16.18 -18.47 -3.66
N VAL A 212 16.84 -17.73 -2.77
CA VAL A 212 16.21 -16.65 -2.00
C VAL A 212 15.60 -15.62 -2.94
N THR A 213 16.35 -15.20 -3.96
CA THR A 213 15.92 -14.24 -5.00
C THR A 213 14.67 -14.71 -5.72
N VAL A 214 14.65 -15.96 -6.20
CA VAL A 214 13.48 -16.54 -6.87
C VAL A 214 12.28 -16.58 -5.92
N CYS A 215 12.47 -17.02 -4.67
CA CYS A 215 11.39 -17.10 -3.69
C CYS A 215 10.73 -15.75 -3.42
N GLY A 216 11.49 -14.68 -3.15
CA GLY A 216 10.82 -13.39 -2.91
C GLY A 216 10.39 -12.68 -4.19
N CYS A 217 10.99 -12.94 -5.37
CA CYS A 217 10.37 -12.55 -6.65
C CYS A 217 8.97 -13.16 -6.78
N ALA A 218 8.81 -14.45 -6.46
CA ALA A 218 7.50 -15.11 -6.46
C ALA A 218 6.53 -14.49 -5.46
N LEU A 219 6.96 -14.18 -4.23
CA LEU A 219 6.13 -13.51 -3.23
C LEU A 219 5.63 -12.14 -3.69
N VAL A 220 6.50 -11.37 -4.36
CA VAL A 220 6.10 -10.05 -4.85
C VAL A 220 5.15 -10.16 -6.04
N VAL A 221 5.35 -11.12 -6.94
CA VAL A 221 4.41 -11.42 -8.03
C VAL A 221 3.03 -11.79 -7.47
N ILE A 222 2.98 -12.66 -6.44
CA ILE A 222 1.73 -13.01 -5.75
C ILE A 222 1.07 -11.76 -5.16
N ASN A 223 1.84 -10.91 -4.47
CA ASN A 223 1.33 -9.66 -3.91
C ASN A 223 0.81 -8.70 -4.98
N PHE A 224 1.45 -8.66 -6.16
CA PHE A 224 0.99 -7.88 -7.30
C PHE A 224 -0.37 -8.38 -7.82
N PHE A 225 -0.51 -9.69 -8.05
CA PHE A 225 -1.79 -10.29 -8.45
C PHE A 225 -2.90 -10.03 -7.42
N PHE A 226 -2.58 -10.17 -6.13
CA PHE A 226 -3.50 -9.84 -5.05
C PHE A 226 -3.96 -8.38 -5.10
N CYS A 227 -3.04 -7.43 -5.28
CA CYS A 227 -3.38 -6.01 -5.40
C CYS A 227 -4.23 -5.71 -6.65
N ALA A 228 -3.90 -6.34 -7.78
CA ALA A 228 -4.64 -6.20 -9.03
C ALA A 228 -6.08 -6.74 -8.89
N GLU A 229 -6.24 -7.92 -8.31
CA GLU A 229 -7.55 -8.52 -8.04
C GLU A 229 -8.39 -7.67 -7.08
N LEU A 230 -7.78 -7.18 -5.99
CA LEU A 230 -8.46 -6.29 -5.05
C LEU A 230 -8.96 -5.03 -5.74
N CYS A 231 -8.12 -4.42 -6.58
CA CYS A 231 -8.47 -3.26 -7.38
C CYS A 231 -9.69 -3.56 -8.27
N GLN A 232 -9.65 -4.63 -9.07
CA GLN A 232 -10.74 -5.01 -9.96
C GLN A 232 -12.05 -5.28 -9.21
N ARG A 233 -12.00 -6.06 -8.13
CA ARG A 233 -13.17 -6.37 -7.29
C ARG A 233 -13.78 -5.11 -6.68
N ARG A 234 -12.95 -4.15 -6.26
CA ARG A 234 -13.40 -2.89 -5.65
C ARG A 234 -14.10 -2.00 -6.67
N ILE A 235 -13.52 -1.87 -7.86
CA ILE A 235 -14.12 -1.08 -8.94
C ILE A 235 -15.48 -1.69 -9.36
N SER A 236 -15.54 -3.00 -9.55
CA SER A 236 -16.79 -3.69 -9.95
C SER A 236 -17.90 -3.53 -8.90
N LYS A 237 -17.60 -3.77 -7.61
CA LYS A 237 -18.59 -3.60 -6.53
C LYS A 237 -19.08 -2.17 -6.38
N ALA A 238 -18.19 -1.20 -6.59
CA ALA A 238 -18.54 0.21 -6.49
C ALA A 238 -19.41 0.68 -7.66
N SER A 239 -19.29 0.08 -8.86
CA SER A 239 -20.22 0.32 -9.97
C SER A 239 -21.61 -0.25 -9.69
N HIS A 240 -21.70 -1.52 -9.25
CA HIS A 240 -23.00 -2.14 -8.97
C HIS A 240 -23.79 -1.46 -7.83
N GLY A 241 -23.10 -1.01 -6.78
CA GLY A 241 -23.75 -0.31 -5.67
C GLY A 241 -24.29 1.09 -6.03
N VAL A 242 -23.87 1.67 -7.16
CA VAL A 242 -24.43 2.94 -7.68
C VAL A 242 -25.68 2.65 -8.50
N ASP A 243 -25.64 1.63 -9.37
CA ASP A 243 -26.78 1.25 -10.21
C ASP A 243 -28.02 0.89 -9.37
N ASP A 244 -27.82 0.16 -8.26
CA ASP A 244 -28.90 -0.19 -7.30
C ASP A 244 -29.40 0.99 -6.45
N ALA A 245 -28.59 2.03 -6.28
CA ALA A 245 -28.95 3.22 -5.49
C ALA A 245 -29.70 4.29 -6.32
N THR A 246 -29.69 4.18 -7.65
CA THR A 246 -30.51 5.03 -8.53
C THR A 246 -31.97 4.57 -8.45
N PRO A 247 -32.91 5.38 -7.93
CA PRO A 247 -34.31 5.02 -7.99
C PRO A 247 -34.71 4.93 -9.46
N LYS A 248 -35.26 3.78 -9.87
CA LYS A 248 -35.89 3.66 -11.19
C LYS A 248 -36.93 4.77 -11.29
N ARG A 249 -36.63 5.81 -12.06
CA ARG A 249 -37.62 6.81 -12.47
C ARG A 249 -38.70 6.02 -13.21
N SER A 250 -39.82 5.77 -12.54
CA SER A 250 -41.04 5.30 -13.17
C SER A 250 -41.42 6.37 -14.19
N LEU A 251 -41.16 6.09 -15.46
CA LEU A 251 -41.76 6.80 -16.58
C LEU A 251 -43.28 6.60 -16.42
N VAL A 252 -43.94 7.66 -15.97
CA VAL A 252 -45.38 7.89 -16.15
C VAL A 252 -45.53 8.62 -17.47
#